data_AF-A0A9W9MTT4-F1
#
_entry.id   AF-A0A9W9MTT4-F1
#
_cell.length_a   1.000
_cell.length_b   1.000
_cell.length_c   1.000
_cell.angle_alpha   90.00
_cell.angle_beta   90.00
_cell.angle_gamma   90.00
#
_symmetry.space_group_name_H-M   'P 1'
#
loop_
_entity.id
_entity.type
_entity.pdbx_description
1 polymer ?
#
loop_
_entity_poly.entity_id
_entity_poly.type
_entity_poly.pdbx_seq_one_letter_code
_entity_poly.pdbx_strand_id
1 'polypeptide(L)'
;MPEMESVIFSHVQKQHSQELKDPLIEHLGYRSVIDAAGGEKVFTQMALNAIDPRVLALQGKIITVKIFSREKLTHARLDSTRASQTQELDPWPHSHGGYCDFITDSRDLKYWRGYVGQASALAIRIPQHCSAIRTWKNNTLHYHIVTKPSAAGYRYGNFIRLWIIQFPNCTQTSTKEAFENVLELSFTRAFQTLAPSILEIYFGPCPEGSYSSLGLNIISPLMQCRELSPRVRAECTKILEGSTDPEIREWPSLRAQQKLRPNASEKSLVETQRRPRFTAEENVNAIYAAIQCGRKELADMVFWPSEGTVPWTPLGREIQPLDVKAWFENISNWILNNGCAKSDLAIPIGTTAASIGIMLDSVPTHTYSEISLPWGL
;
A
#
# COMPACT_ATOMS: atom_id res chain seq x y z
N MET A 1 4.23 24.66 -1.76
CA MET A 1 3.85 23.51 -2.60
C MET A 1 4.57 23.65 -3.92
N PRO A 2 5.30 22.61 -4.37
CA PRO A 2 6.02 22.62 -5.64
C PRO A 2 5.05 22.63 -6.83
N GLU A 3 5.56 22.93 -8.02
CA GLU A 3 4.83 22.73 -9.27
C GLU A 3 4.60 21.23 -9.52
N MET A 4 3.33 20.80 -9.53
CA MET A 4 2.99 19.38 -9.56
C MET A 4 3.38 18.72 -10.88
N GLU A 5 3.35 19.43 -12.00
CA GLU A 5 3.78 18.89 -13.29
C GLU A 5 5.21 18.40 -13.24
N SER A 6 6.13 19.21 -12.72
CA SER A 6 7.54 18.84 -12.59
C SER A 6 7.73 17.65 -11.64
N VAL A 7 7.01 17.63 -10.51
CA VAL A 7 7.08 16.54 -9.53
C VAL A 7 6.58 15.23 -10.12
N ILE A 8 5.39 15.25 -10.74
CA ILE A 8 4.77 14.07 -11.32
C ILE A 8 5.62 13.58 -12.50
N PHE A 9 6.03 14.47 -13.41
CA PHE A 9 6.83 14.11 -14.57
C PHE A 9 8.14 13.45 -14.15
N SER A 10 8.90 14.07 -13.24
CA SER A 10 10.16 13.50 -12.75
C SER A 10 9.94 12.12 -12.11
N HIS A 11 8.86 11.94 -11.36
CA HIS A 11 8.55 10.65 -10.76
C HIS A 11 8.20 9.58 -11.82
N VAL A 12 7.36 9.93 -12.79
CA VAL A 12 6.98 9.08 -13.92
C VAL A 12 8.21 8.66 -14.72
N GLN A 13 9.14 9.58 -15.00
CA GLN A 13 10.41 9.28 -15.66
C GLN A 13 11.21 8.21 -14.90
N LYS A 14 11.40 8.40 -13.59
CA LYS A 14 12.14 7.44 -12.76
C LYS A 14 11.49 6.05 -12.72
N GLN A 15 10.17 5.99 -12.72
CA GLN A 15 9.42 4.72 -12.78
C GLN A 15 9.54 4.06 -14.16
N HIS A 16 9.50 4.87 -15.22
CA HIS A 16 9.57 4.39 -16.59
C HIS A 16 10.97 3.88 -16.94
N SER A 17 12.03 4.60 -16.55
CA SER A 17 13.43 4.22 -16.73
C SER A 17 13.90 3.14 -15.74
N GLN A 18 13.08 2.77 -14.77
CA GLN A 18 13.41 1.82 -13.69
C GLN A 18 14.65 2.25 -12.89
N GLU A 19 14.87 3.56 -12.76
CA GLU A 19 15.94 4.13 -11.94
C GLU A 19 15.71 3.88 -10.45
N LEU A 20 14.45 3.75 -10.03
CA LEU A 20 14.09 3.38 -8.67
C LEU A 20 14.35 1.89 -8.43
N LYS A 21 15.59 1.58 -8.01
CA LYS A 21 16.01 0.24 -7.57
C LYS A 21 15.57 -0.04 -6.13
N ASP A 22 14.27 -0.11 -5.93
CA ASP A 22 13.70 -0.60 -4.68
C ASP A 22 13.10 -2.01 -4.95
N PRO A 23 13.68 -3.09 -4.38
CA PRO A 23 13.20 -4.46 -4.56
C PRO A 23 11.73 -4.64 -4.18
N LEU A 24 11.21 -3.76 -3.32
CA LEU A 24 9.81 -3.75 -2.88
C LEU A 24 8.86 -3.09 -3.89
N ILE A 25 9.36 -2.60 -5.03
CA ILE A 25 8.53 -2.03 -6.11
C ILE A 25 8.98 -2.48 -7.51
N GLU A 26 10.13 -3.15 -7.65
CA GLU A 26 10.72 -3.52 -8.95
C GLU A 26 9.81 -4.38 -9.85
N HIS A 27 8.99 -5.26 -9.24
CA HIS A 27 8.04 -6.08 -10.00
C HIS A 27 6.72 -5.37 -10.35
N LEU A 28 6.54 -4.10 -9.98
CA LEU A 28 5.36 -3.35 -10.36
C LEU A 28 5.48 -2.94 -11.84
N GLY A 29 4.45 -3.25 -12.63
CA GLY A 29 4.41 -3.00 -14.07
C GLY A 29 4.24 -1.52 -14.45
N TYR A 30 4.76 -0.56 -13.66
CA TYR A 30 4.62 0.88 -13.93
C TYR A 30 5.09 1.23 -15.34
N ARG A 31 6.23 0.70 -15.78
CA ARG A 31 6.73 0.88 -17.14
C ARG A 31 5.69 0.49 -18.19
N SER A 32 5.15 -0.72 -18.11
CA SER A 32 4.13 -1.20 -19.04
C SER A 32 2.85 -0.37 -19.00
N VAL A 33 2.45 0.13 -17.82
CA VAL A 33 1.29 1.01 -17.69
C VAL A 33 1.56 2.38 -18.33
N ILE A 34 2.75 2.95 -18.12
CA ILE A 34 3.15 4.24 -18.70
C ILE A 34 3.22 4.12 -20.22
N ASP A 35 3.80 3.04 -20.75
CA ASP A 35 3.83 2.73 -22.18
C ASP A 35 2.39 2.63 -22.75
N ALA A 36 1.51 1.87 -22.09
CA ALA A 36 0.12 1.70 -22.50
C ALA A 36 -0.70 3.00 -22.43
N ALA A 37 -0.33 3.93 -21.54
CA ALA A 37 -0.94 5.25 -21.47
C ALA A 37 -0.48 6.21 -22.59
N GLY A 38 0.50 5.81 -23.41
CA GLY A 38 1.08 6.65 -24.47
C GLY A 38 2.38 7.35 -24.08
N GLY A 39 3.06 6.87 -23.04
CA GLY A 39 4.35 7.36 -22.57
C GLY A 39 4.26 8.41 -21.45
N GLU A 40 5.43 8.81 -20.94
CA GLU A 40 5.61 9.63 -19.73
C GLU A 40 4.79 10.93 -19.74
N LYS A 41 4.82 11.65 -20.87
CA LYS A 41 4.12 12.94 -21.04
C LYS A 41 2.60 12.78 -20.97
N VAL A 42 2.07 11.76 -21.65
CA VAL A 42 0.63 11.52 -21.68
C VAL A 42 0.13 11.07 -20.32
N PHE A 43 0.86 10.14 -19.67
CA PHE A 43 0.55 9.72 -18.31
C PHE A 43 0.54 10.91 -17.34
N THR A 44 1.58 11.75 -17.39
CA THR A 44 1.71 12.94 -16.54
C THR A 44 0.55 13.91 -16.77
N GLN A 45 0.19 14.18 -18.02
CA GLN A 45 -0.93 15.06 -18.33
C GLN A 45 -2.26 14.50 -17.84
N MET A 46 -2.49 13.18 -17.99
CA MET A 46 -3.68 12.52 -17.47
C MET A 46 -3.75 12.62 -15.94
N ALA A 47 -2.63 12.42 -15.24
CA ALA A 47 -2.54 12.56 -13.79
C ALA A 47 -2.80 14.01 -13.34
N LEU A 48 -2.21 15.00 -14.02
CA LEU A 48 -2.44 16.43 -13.73
C LEU A 48 -3.90 16.82 -13.91
N ASN A 49 -4.54 16.35 -14.98
CA ASN A 49 -5.95 16.65 -15.27
C ASN A 49 -6.91 16.10 -14.22
N ALA A 50 -6.50 15.08 -13.45
CA ALA A 50 -7.30 14.52 -12.37
C ALA A 50 -7.25 15.35 -11.07
N ILE A 51 -6.24 16.23 -10.92
CA ILE A 51 -6.04 17.03 -9.70
C ILE A 51 -7.10 18.12 -9.62
N ASP A 52 -7.64 18.32 -8.42
CA ASP A 52 -8.59 19.40 -8.15
C ASP A 52 -7.95 20.77 -8.47
N PRO A 53 -8.56 21.60 -9.34
CA PRO A 53 -7.97 22.88 -9.74
C PRO A 53 -7.67 23.82 -8.57
N ARG A 54 -8.43 23.74 -7.47
CA ARG A 54 -8.17 24.55 -6.27
C ARG A 54 -6.92 24.10 -5.53
N VAL A 55 -6.54 22.84 -5.67
CA VAL A 55 -5.29 22.27 -5.13
C VAL A 55 -4.12 22.66 -6.03
N LEU A 56 -4.27 22.61 -7.36
CA LEU A 56 -3.28 23.18 -8.29
C LEU A 56 -3.04 24.67 -8.04
N ALA A 57 -4.09 25.42 -7.69
CA ALA A 57 -3.96 26.82 -7.31
C ALA A 57 -3.11 27.06 -6.04
N LEU A 58 -2.67 26.01 -5.32
CA LEU A 58 -1.75 26.11 -4.19
C LEU A 58 -0.27 26.05 -4.60
N GLN A 59 0.04 25.72 -5.86
CA GLN A 59 1.42 25.69 -6.38
C GLN A 59 2.12 27.05 -6.20
N GLY A 60 3.43 26.99 -5.95
CA GLY A 60 4.27 28.15 -5.66
C GLY A 60 3.95 28.86 -4.33
N LYS A 61 2.95 28.41 -3.57
CA LYS A 61 2.52 29.06 -2.32
C LYS A 61 3.00 28.31 -1.09
N ILE A 62 3.28 29.07 -0.04
CA ILE A 62 3.47 28.53 1.32
C ILE A 62 2.11 28.03 1.80
N ILE A 63 2.09 26.80 2.29
CA ILE A 63 0.89 26.16 2.83
C ILE A 63 0.75 26.59 4.29
N THR A 64 -0.34 27.28 4.61
CA THR A 64 -0.61 27.83 5.93
C THR A 64 -2.03 27.48 6.38
N VAL A 65 -2.15 27.06 7.65
CA VAL A 65 -3.41 26.97 8.39
C VAL A 65 -3.75 28.38 8.93
N LYS A 66 -5.03 28.70 9.03
CA LYS A 66 -5.59 30.04 9.31
C LYS A 66 -4.89 30.90 10.38
N ILE A 67 -4.82 32.21 10.09
CA ILE A 67 -4.54 33.30 11.03
C ILE A 67 -5.88 33.98 11.38
N PHE A 68 -6.20 34.11 12.66
CA PHE A 68 -7.26 35.00 13.14
C PHE A 68 -6.66 36.06 14.06
N SER A 69 -6.51 37.29 13.57
CA SER A 69 -6.61 38.51 14.36
C SER A 69 -6.97 39.69 13.45
N ARG A 70 -7.54 40.74 14.04
CA ARG A 70 -8.34 41.81 13.41
C ARG A 70 -7.64 42.74 12.40
N GLU A 71 -6.44 42.44 11.93
CA GLU A 71 -5.75 43.26 10.92
C GLU A 71 -5.13 42.41 9.80
N LYS A 72 -5.73 42.51 8.61
CA LYS A 72 -5.16 42.24 7.27
C LYS A 72 -4.55 40.85 6.99
N LEU A 73 -5.37 40.03 6.33
CA LEU A 73 -5.06 39.08 5.25
C LEU A 73 -3.70 38.34 5.31
N THR A 74 -3.74 37.11 5.80
CA THR A 74 -2.84 36.07 5.29
C THR A 74 -3.63 34.78 5.08
N HIS A 75 -3.57 34.27 3.85
CA HIS A 75 -4.50 33.31 3.27
C HIS A 75 -4.53 31.97 4.03
N ALA A 76 -5.67 31.63 4.65
CA ALA A 76 -5.97 30.26 5.11
C ALA A 76 -6.27 29.37 3.89
N ARG A 77 -5.25 29.06 3.09
CA ARG A 77 -5.43 28.50 1.75
C ARG A 77 -6.11 27.13 1.77
N LEU A 78 -5.74 26.28 2.72
CA LEU A 78 -6.34 24.95 2.86
C LEU A 78 -7.76 25.00 3.41
N ASP A 79 -8.03 25.88 4.36
CA ASP A 79 -9.40 26.10 4.84
C ASP A 79 -10.30 26.68 3.74
N SER A 80 -9.77 27.56 2.89
CA SER A 80 -10.48 28.08 1.73
C SER A 80 -10.80 26.97 0.73
N THR A 81 -9.83 26.10 0.41
CA THR A 81 -10.04 24.94 -0.46
C THR A 81 -11.07 24.00 0.15
N ARG A 82 -10.94 23.69 1.44
CA ARG A 82 -11.89 22.84 2.18
C ARG A 82 -13.30 23.41 2.16
N ALA A 83 -13.47 24.67 2.53
CA ALA A 83 -14.76 25.34 2.57
C ALA A 83 -15.43 25.34 1.19
N SER A 84 -14.67 25.61 0.13
CA SER A 84 -15.17 25.52 -1.25
C SER A 84 -15.59 24.10 -1.63
N GLN A 85 -14.78 23.09 -1.30
CA GLN A 85 -15.11 21.69 -1.59
C GLN A 85 -16.36 21.24 -0.85
N THR A 86 -16.54 21.63 0.41
CA THR A 86 -17.71 21.25 1.22
C THR A 86 -19.03 21.87 0.75
N GLN A 87 -18.99 22.87 -0.12
CA GLN A 87 -20.19 23.47 -0.72
C GLN A 87 -20.68 22.73 -1.97
N GLU A 88 -19.91 21.76 -2.46
CA GLU A 88 -20.33 20.93 -3.59
C GLU A 88 -21.45 19.97 -3.21
N LEU A 89 -22.24 19.56 -4.20
CA LEU A 89 -23.31 18.57 -4.00
C LEU A 89 -22.77 17.21 -3.56
N ASP A 90 -21.61 16.81 -4.10
CA ASP A 90 -20.92 15.57 -3.75
C ASP A 90 -19.43 15.84 -3.50
N PRO A 91 -19.05 16.28 -2.29
CA PRO A 91 -17.66 16.56 -1.95
C PRO A 91 -16.79 15.30 -1.92
N TRP A 92 -17.39 14.12 -1.73
CA TRP A 92 -16.70 12.85 -1.54
C TRP A 92 -17.33 11.76 -2.41
N PRO A 93 -17.00 11.71 -3.71
CA PRO A 93 -17.67 10.82 -4.64
C PRO A 93 -17.36 9.33 -4.42
N HIS A 94 -18.22 8.48 -4.98
CA HIS A 94 -18.04 7.01 -5.03
C HIS A 94 -17.06 6.60 -6.15
N SER A 95 -15.93 7.30 -6.24
CA SER A 95 -14.91 7.08 -7.25
C SER A 95 -13.51 7.09 -6.65
N HIS A 96 -12.55 6.65 -7.45
CA HIS A 96 -11.13 6.69 -7.11
C HIS A 96 -10.70 8.14 -6.87
N GLY A 97 -9.94 8.36 -5.82
CA GLY A 97 -9.49 9.70 -5.48
C GLY A 97 -8.55 9.75 -4.29
N GLY A 98 -7.96 10.92 -4.13
CA GLY A 98 -7.01 11.22 -3.06
C GLY A 98 -7.52 12.30 -2.13
N TYR A 99 -7.02 12.28 -0.90
CA TYR A 99 -7.31 13.27 0.11
C TYR A 99 -6.05 13.62 0.90
N CYS A 100 -6.05 14.82 1.48
CA CYS A 100 -5.14 15.20 2.55
C CYS A 100 -6.00 15.43 3.80
N ASP A 101 -5.73 14.69 4.86
CA ASP A 101 -6.14 15.08 6.21
C ASP A 101 -5.07 15.97 6.80
N PHE A 102 -5.47 17.17 7.18
CA PHE A 102 -4.63 18.08 7.89
C PHE A 102 -5.05 18.37 9.31
N ILE A 103 -4.13 18.10 10.22
CA ILE A 103 -4.35 18.24 11.64
C ILE A 103 -3.98 19.65 12.07
N THR A 104 -4.93 20.31 12.73
CA THR A 104 -4.78 21.63 13.32
C THR A 104 -5.00 21.57 14.82
N ASP A 105 -4.32 22.40 15.62
CA ASP A 105 -4.54 22.52 17.06
C ASP A 105 -5.05 23.93 17.40
N SER A 106 -6.21 24.02 18.03
CA SER A 106 -6.82 25.31 18.40
C SER A 106 -6.00 26.12 19.42
N ARG A 107 -5.02 25.49 20.09
CA ARG A 107 -4.11 26.17 21.04
C ARG A 107 -2.86 26.72 20.37
N ASP A 108 -2.50 26.20 19.20
CA ASP A 108 -1.31 26.61 18.46
C ASP A 108 -1.64 26.76 16.97
N LEU A 109 -1.72 28.02 16.54
CA LEU A 109 -2.06 28.38 15.16
C LEU A 109 -1.00 27.93 14.14
N LYS A 110 0.22 27.59 14.58
CA LYS A 110 1.27 27.04 13.72
C LYS A 110 1.23 25.52 13.65
N TYR A 111 0.39 24.87 14.45
CA TYR A 111 0.29 23.43 14.49
C TYR A 111 -0.32 22.89 13.19
N TRP A 112 0.50 22.17 12.45
CA TRP A 112 0.12 21.49 11.22
C TRP A 112 0.84 20.15 11.13
N ARG A 113 0.10 19.09 10.84
CA ARG A 113 0.63 17.79 10.37
C ARG A 113 -0.28 17.25 9.28
N GLY A 114 0.33 16.69 8.24
CA GLY A 114 -0.40 16.21 7.06
C GLY A 114 -0.36 14.70 6.92
N TYR A 115 -1.48 14.12 6.53
CA TYR A 115 -1.59 12.74 6.07
C TYR A 115 -2.24 12.73 4.68
N VAL A 116 -1.52 12.24 3.68
CA VAL A 116 -2.06 12.02 2.35
C VAL A 116 -2.51 10.57 2.26
N GLY A 117 -3.65 10.33 1.62
CA GLY A 117 -4.08 8.97 1.33
C GLY A 117 -4.99 8.93 0.12
N GLN A 118 -5.32 7.71 -0.27
CA GLN A 118 -6.21 7.43 -1.40
C GLN A 118 -7.27 6.39 -1.06
N ALA A 119 -8.28 6.28 -1.92
CA ALA A 119 -9.25 5.20 -1.91
C ALA A 119 -9.94 5.09 -3.26
N SER A 120 -10.41 3.87 -3.57
CA SER A 120 -11.32 3.59 -4.68
C SER A 120 -12.72 4.19 -4.48
N ALA A 121 -13.09 4.55 -3.25
CA ALA A 121 -14.35 5.23 -2.92
C ALA A 121 -14.15 6.21 -1.75
N LEU A 122 -13.99 7.50 -2.05
CA LEU A 122 -13.86 8.55 -1.03
C LEU A 122 -15.10 8.68 -0.15
N ALA A 123 -16.29 8.46 -0.72
CA ALA A 123 -17.57 8.42 -0.02
C ALA A 123 -17.57 7.46 1.19
N ILE A 124 -16.80 6.38 1.12
CA ILE A 124 -16.67 5.39 2.19
C ILE A 124 -15.48 5.74 3.09
N ARG A 125 -14.35 6.09 2.48
CA ARG A 125 -13.08 6.26 3.20
C ARG A 125 -13.07 7.44 4.16
N ILE A 126 -13.63 8.58 3.77
CA ILE A 126 -13.62 9.78 4.61
C ILE A 126 -14.48 9.56 5.87
N PRO A 127 -15.72 9.03 5.80
CA PRO A 127 -16.48 8.66 6.98
C PRO A 127 -15.78 7.65 7.90
N GLN A 128 -15.03 6.68 7.34
CA GLN A 128 -14.24 5.76 8.16
C GLN A 128 -13.18 6.48 9.00
N HIS A 129 -12.46 7.44 8.41
CA HIS A 129 -11.50 8.28 9.13
C HIS A 129 -12.19 9.13 10.21
N CYS A 130 -13.28 9.80 9.85
CA CYS A 130 -14.07 10.57 10.82
C CYS A 130 -14.57 9.70 11.97
N SER A 131 -15.01 8.46 11.68
CA SER A 131 -15.41 7.51 12.71
C SER A 131 -14.24 7.10 13.59
N ALA A 132 -13.09 6.76 13.01
CA ALA A 132 -11.89 6.37 13.75
C ALA A 132 -11.45 7.46 14.73
N ILE A 133 -11.42 8.72 14.27
CA ILE A 133 -11.10 9.89 15.08
C ILE A 133 -12.14 10.08 16.20
N ARG A 134 -13.44 10.04 15.88
CA ARG A 134 -14.52 10.16 16.89
C ARG A 134 -14.50 9.07 17.94
N THR A 135 -14.09 7.86 17.58
CA THR A 135 -13.95 6.72 18.50
C THR A 135 -12.56 6.63 19.14
N TRP A 136 -11.74 7.67 19.05
CA TRP A 136 -10.42 7.75 19.67
C TRP A 136 -9.49 6.59 19.32
N LYS A 137 -9.58 6.07 18.09
CA LYS A 137 -8.61 5.07 17.62
C LYS A 137 -7.21 5.69 17.65
N ASN A 138 -6.21 4.92 18.06
CA ASN A 138 -4.83 5.38 18.20
C ASN A 138 -3.82 4.35 17.69
N ASN A 139 -4.28 3.46 16.82
CA ASN A 139 -3.53 2.33 16.29
C ASN A 139 -2.64 2.70 15.09
N THR A 140 -2.76 3.92 14.56
CA THR A 140 -1.89 4.48 13.52
C THR A 140 -1.28 5.81 14.02
N LEU A 141 -0.14 6.23 13.47
CA LEU A 141 0.47 7.52 13.79
C LEU A 141 -0.52 8.66 13.55
N HIS A 142 -1.18 8.65 12.39
CA HIS A 142 -2.20 9.62 12.01
C HIS A 142 -3.27 9.78 13.09
N TYR A 143 -3.91 8.69 13.52
CA TYR A 143 -4.95 8.79 14.53
C TYR A 143 -4.39 9.13 15.90
N HIS A 144 -3.24 8.55 16.28
CA HIS A 144 -2.58 8.86 17.55
C HIS A 144 -2.31 10.36 17.73
N ILE A 145 -1.86 11.05 16.69
CA ILE A 145 -1.61 12.50 16.74
C ILE A 145 -2.90 13.29 16.97
N VAL A 146 -3.99 12.95 16.28
CA VAL A 146 -5.29 13.62 16.46
C VAL A 146 -5.87 13.34 17.85
N THR A 147 -5.82 12.08 18.28
CA THR A 147 -6.52 11.57 19.47
C THR A 147 -5.62 11.53 20.70
N LYS A 148 -4.45 12.19 20.68
CA LYS A 148 -3.52 12.20 21.82
C LYS A 148 -4.25 12.77 23.04
N PRO A 149 -4.19 12.14 24.23
CA PRO A 149 -4.93 12.61 25.40
C PRO A 149 -4.64 14.07 25.78
N SER A 150 -3.40 14.51 25.65
CA SER A 150 -2.99 15.91 25.89
C SER A 150 -3.57 16.91 24.89
N ALA A 151 -4.18 16.44 23.81
CA ALA A 151 -4.80 17.23 22.75
C ALA A 151 -6.31 17.03 22.63
N ALA A 152 -6.91 16.32 23.59
CA ALA A 152 -8.33 16.02 23.58
C ALA A 152 -9.16 17.31 23.52
N GLY A 153 -10.02 17.42 22.50
CA GLY A 153 -10.88 18.60 22.26
C GLY A 153 -10.17 19.79 21.62
N TYR A 154 -8.85 19.72 21.38
CA TYR A 154 -8.09 20.82 20.80
C TYR A 154 -7.62 20.56 19.36
N ARG A 155 -7.43 19.29 18.99
CA ARG A 155 -7.00 18.90 17.64
C ARG A 155 -8.16 18.44 16.76
N TYR A 156 -8.06 18.78 15.49
CA TYR A 156 -9.06 18.50 14.48
C TYR A 156 -8.39 17.96 13.23
N GLY A 157 -8.91 16.84 12.69
CA GLY A 157 -8.63 16.40 11.33
C GLY A 157 -9.52 17.17 10.35
N ASN A 158 -8.93 17.66 9.27
CA ASN A 158 -9.59 18.46 8.25
C ASN A 158 -9.27 17.88 6.89
N PHE A 159 -10.28 17.48 6.14
CA PHE A 159 -10.09 16.81 4.86
C PHE A 159 -10.23 17.79 3.69
N ILE A 160 -9.28 17.74 2.77
CA ILE A 160 -9.44 18.26 1.40
C ILE A 160 -9.29 17.12 0.41
N ARG A 161 -10.05 17.21 -0.68
CA ARG A 161 -9.91 16.32 -1.83
C ARG A 161 -8.77 16.80 -2.71
N LEU A 162 -7.88 15.89 -3.11
CA LEU A 162 -6.70 16.21 -3.89
C LEU A 162 -6.91 15.93 -5.39
N TRP A 163 -7.47 14.77 -5.72
CA TRP A 163 -7.78 14.37 -7.09
C TRP A 163 -9.01 13.45 -7.11
N ILE A 164 -9.64 13.36 -8.28
CA ILE A 164 -10.64 12.33 -8.61
C ILE A 164 -10.26 11.72 -9.95
N ILE A 165 -10.28 10.40 -10.05
CA ILE A 165 -10.14 9.70 -11.32
C ILE A 165 -11.39 8.88 -11.58
N GLN A 166 -12.02 9.14 -12.73
CA GLN A 166 -13.10 8.31 -13.25
C GLN A 166 -12.50 7.33 -14.26
N PHE A 167 -12.17 6.13 -13.79
CA PHE A 167 -11.68 5.08 -14.66
C PHE A 167 -12.84 4.43 -15.43
N PRO A 168 -12.68 4.15 -16.73
CA PRO A 168 -13.58 3.24 -17.44
C PRO A 168 -13.74 1.91 -16.69
N ASN A 169 -14.93 1.30 -16.78
CA ASN A 169 -15.24 0.05 -16.07
C ASN A 169 -14.26 -1.11 -16.41
N CYS A 170 -13.68 -1.09 -17.60
CA CYS A 170 -12.73 -2.09 -18.07
C CYS A 170 -11.26 -1.81 -17.71
N THR A 171 -10.97 -0.71 -17.00
CA THR A 171 -9.58 -0.39 -16.62
C THR A 171 -9.02 -1.43 -15.65
N GLN A 172 -7.86 -1.97 -15.98
CA GLN A 172 -7.15 -2.96 -15.17
C GLN A 172 -6.75 -2.38 -13.82
N THR A 173 -6.75 -3.21 -12.77
CA THR A 173 -6.37 -2.81 -11.41
C THR A 173 -4.97 -2.19 -11.36
N SER A 174 -3.99 -2.80 -12.03
CA SER A 174 -2.61 -2.30 -12.11
C SER A 174 -2.53 -0.89 -12.72
N THR A 175 -3.37 -0.58 -13.70
CA THR A 175 -3.47 0.77 -14.27
C THR A 175 -4.02 1.75 -13.25
N LYS A 176 -5.09 1.38 -12.52
CA LYS A 176 -5.69 2.24 -11.50
C LYS A 176 -4.69 2.57 -10.42
N GLU A 177 -4.08 1.53 -9.84
CA GLU A 177 -3.04 1.59 -8.83
C GLU A 177 -1.84 2.43 -9.28
N ALA A 178 -1.45 2.35 -10.56
CA ALA A 178 -0.33 3.11 -11.05
C ALA A 178 -0.56 4.63 -10.97
N PHE A 179 -1.72 5.11 -11.45
CA PHE A 179 -2.10 6.51 -11.36
C PHE A 179 -2.26 6.96 -9.91
N GLU A 180 -2.91 6.14 -9.12
CA GLU A 180 -3.18 6.32 -7.70
C GLU A 180 -1.88 6.49 -6.91
N ASN A 181 -0.95 5.56 -7.02
CA ASN A 181 0.33 5.59 -6.30
C ASN A 181 1.24 6.74 -6.76
N VAL A 182 1.26 7.06 -8.06
CA VAL A 182 2.04 8.20 -8.59
C VAL A 182 1.51 9.52 -8.02
N LEU A 183 0.18 9.71 -8.03
CA LEU A 183 -0.44 10.92 -7.47
C LEU A 183 -0.23 11.00 -5.97
N GLU A 184 -0.47 9.91 -5.23
CA GLU A 184 -0.30 9.89 -3.79
C GLU A 184 1.14 10.21 -3.40
N LEU A 185 2.14 9.55 -4.00
CA LEU A 185 3.55 9.82 -3.73
C LEU A 185 3.91 11.27 -4.10
N SER A 186 3.42 11.80 -5.22
CA SER A 186 3.62 13.21 -5.59
C SER A 186 3.05 14.18 -4.56
N PHE A 187 1.87 13.87 -4.00
CA PHE A 187 1.28 14.69 -2.95
C PHE A 187 1.96 14.52 -1.59
N THR A 188 2.57 13.37 -1.30
CA THR A 188 3.44 13.26 -0.11
C THR A 188 4.65 14.17 -0.20
N ARG A 189 5.20 14.45 -1.40
CA ARG A 189 6.24 15.47 -1.61
C ARG A 189 5.69 16.89 -1.48
N ALA A 190 4.50 17.13 -2.01
CA ALA A 190 3.87 18.44 -2.01
C ALA A 190 3.55 18.94 -0.60
N PHE A 191 3.02 18.05 0.24
CA PHE A 191 2.65 18.31 1.63
C PHE A 191 3.69 17.83 2.65
N GLN A 192 4.77 17.21 2.17
CA GLN A 192 5.86 16.67 2.98
C GLN A 192 5.36 15.72 4.08
N THR A 193 4.50 14.77 3.67
CA THR A 193 3.81 13.88 4.61
C THR A 193 4.55 12.58 4.91
N LEU A 194 5.63 12.28 4.20
CA LEU A 194 6.55 11.18 4.53
C LEU A 194 7.74 11.71 5.35
N ALA A 195 8.47 10.80 6.00
CA ALA A 195 9.72 11.14 6.67
C ALA A 195 10.75 11.75 5.69
N PRO A 196 11.57 12.73 6.11
CA PRO A 196 12.57 13.37 5.25
C PRO A 196 13.46 12.41 4.46
N SER A 197 13.98 11.37 5.12
CA SER A 197 14.84 10.37 4.47
C SER A 197 14.11 9.57 3.37
N ILE A 198 12.81 9.33 3.53
CA ILE A 198 11.99 8.66 2.52
C ILE A 198 11.74 9.62 1.34
N LEU A 199 11.47 10.90 1.61
CA LEU A 199 11.32 11.90 0.57
C LEU A 199 12.61 12.07 -0.24
N GLU A 200 13.77 12.05 0.41
CA GLU A 200 15.07 12.10 -0.26
C GLU A 200 15.33 10.90 -1.18
N ILE A 201 14.91 9.69 -0.79
CA ILE A 201 15.02 8.50 -1.63
C ILE A 201 14.28 8.68 -2.96
N TYR A 202 13.05 9.21 -2.93
CA TYR A 202 12.21 9.30 -4.14
C TYR A 202 12.40 10.60 -4.92
N PHE A 203 12.68 11.72 -4.25
CA PHE A 203 12.69 13.05 -4.84
C PHE A 203 14.08 13.72 -4.82
N GLY A 204 15.07 13.10 -4.19
CA GLY A 204 16.39 13.71 -3.98
C GLY A 204 16.37 14.78 -2.89
N PRO A 205 17.51 15.49 -2.70
CA PRO A 205 17.64 16.54 -1.70
C PRO A 205 16.55 17.61 -1.83
N CYS A 206 16.09 18.13 -0.69
CA CYS A 206 15.09 19.20 -0.69
C CYS A 206 15.66 20.48 -1.32
N PRO A 207 15.10 21.01 -2.42
CA PRO A 207 15.54 22.26 -3.03
C PRO A 207 15.48 23.44 -2.05
N GLU A 208 14.54 23.39 -1.10
CA GLU A 208 14.35 24.39 -0.05
C GLU A 208 15.26 24.18 1.18
N GLY A 209 16.20 23.23 1.12
CA GLY A 209 17.19 22.94 2.17
C GLY A 209 16.91 21.65 2.92
N SER A 210 15.77 21.54 3.60
CA SER A 210 15.39 20.31 4.32
C SER A 210 13.90 20.01 4.19
N TYR A 211 13.57 18.72 4.16
CA TYR A 211 12.18 18.28 4.26
C TYR A 211 11.67 18.44 5.69
N SER A 212 10.40 18.79 5.81
CA SER A 212 9.67 18.86 7.07
C SER A 212 9.56 17.47 7.71
N SER A 213 9.67 17.42 9.02
CA SER A 213 9.44 16.22 9.82
C SER A 213 8.02 16.12 10.37
N LEU A 214 7.07 16.89 9.82
CA LEU A 214 5.66 16.98 10.26
C LEU A 214 4.72 15.98 9.58
N GLY A 215 5.26 15.06 8.79
CA GLY A 215 4.49 14.10 8.00
C GLY A 215 3.99 12.89 8.78
N LEU A 216 2.78 12.43 8.43
CA LEU A 216 2.10 11.32 9.12
C LEU A 216 2.04 10.02 8.30
N ASN A 217 2.45 10.03 7.03
CA ASN A 217 2.64 8.82 6.24
C ASN A 217 3.91 8.10 6.72
N ILE A 218 3.78 6.80 7.01
CA ILE A 218 4.90 5.95 7.44
C ILE A 218 5.49 5.18 6.25
N ILE A 219 4.62 4.73 5.35
CA ILE A 219 4.96 3.82 4.25
C ILE A 219 4.77 4.57 2.94
N SER A 220 5.71 4.36 2.01
CA SER A 220 5.63 4.91 0.65
C SER A 220 4.36 4.41 -0.05
N PRO A 221 3.58 5.28 -0.73
CA PRO A 221 2.42 4.88 -1.50
C PRO A 221 2.71 3.79 -2.54
N LEU A 222 3.91 3.74 -3.10
CA LEU A 222 4.31 2.72 -4.08
C LEU A 222 4.26 1.28 -3.52
N MET A 223 4.24 1.13 -2.20
CA MET A 223 4.22 -0.17 -1.51
C MET A 223 2.80 -0.60 -1.11
N GLN A 224 1.76 0.21 -1.39
CA GLN A 224 0.40 -0.04 -0.88
C GLN A 224 -0.30 -1.25 -1.51
N CYS A 225 0.11 -1.67 -2.71
CA CYS A 225 -0.47 -2.83 -3.40
C CYS A 225 0.08 -4.17 -2.89
N ARG A 226 0.80 -4.19 -1.76
CA ARG A 226 1.50 -5.37 -1.25
C ARG A 226 1.22 -5.60 0.23
N GLU A 227 1.18 -6.88 0.58
CA GLU A 227 1.31 -7.27 1.98
C GLU A 227 2.76 -7.09 2.41
N LEU A 228 2.99 -6.16 3.34
CA LEU A 228 4.30 -5.89 3.88
C LEU A 228 4.57 -6.77 5.10
N SER A 229 5.74 -7.43 5.08
CA SER A 229 6.17 -8.22 6.22
C SER A 229 6.23 -7.36 7.50
N PRO A 230 6.00 -7.95 8.68
CA PRO A 230 6.13 -7.21 9.95
C PRO A 230 7.49 -6.53 10.12
N ARG A 231 8.55 -7.14 9.55
CA ARG A 231 9.90 -6.58 9.56
C ARG A 231 9.99 -5.28 8.75
N VAL A 232 9.53 -5.26 7.50
CA VAL A 232 9.54 -4.05 6.66
C VAL A 232 8.73 -2.93 7.31
N ARG A 233 7.55 -3.25 7.86
CA ARG A 233 6.73 -2.27 8.58
C ARG A 233 7.43 -1.71 9.82
N ALA A 234 8.17 -2.55 10.56
CA ALA A 234 8.96 -2.12 11.70
C ALA A 234 10.12 -1.21 11.26
N GLU A 235 10.80 -1.52 10.16
CA GLU A 235 11.87 -0.70 9.59
C GLU A 235 11.35 0.68 9.16
N CYS A 236 10.21 0.75 8.45
CA CYS A 236 9.57 2.03 8.10
C CYS A 236 9.16 2.84 9.34
N THR A 237 8.62 2.17 10.37
CA THR A 237 8.26 2.83 11.63
C THR A 237 9.49 3.38 12.33
N LYS A 238 10.59 2.61 12.38
CA LYS A 238 11.83 2.98 13.07
C LYS A 238 12.49 4.24 12.48
N ILE A 239 12.32 4.50 11.18
CA ILE A 239 12.81 5.75 10.56
C ILE A 239 12.30 7.00 11.30
N LEU A 240 11.12 6.95 11.90
CA LEU A 240 10.54 8.08 12.62
C LEU A 240 11.30 8.43 13.91
N GLU A 241 12.15 7.55 14.45
CA GLU A 241 13.05 7.86 15.58
C GLU A 241 13.98 9.04 15.26
N GLY A 242 14.27 9.28 13.99
CA GLY A 242 15.07 10.42 13.51
C GLY A 242 14.28 11.73 13.32
N SER A 243 12.97 11.73 13.58
CA SER A 243 12.14 12.94 13.38
C SER A 243 12.54 14.07 14.34
N THR A 244 12.58 15.31 13.83
CA THR A 244 12.74 16.50 14.67
C THR A 244 11.46 16.86 15.42
N ASP A 245 10.32 16.30 14.99
CA ASP A 245 9.04 16.45 15.66
C ASP A 245 8.93 15.48 16.85
N PRO A 246 8.80 15.97 18.09
CA PRO A 246 8.82 15.11 19.27
C PRO A 246 7.62 14.15 19.33
N GLU A 247 6.46 14.50 18.77
CA GLU A 247 5.29 13.63 18.80
C GLU A 247 5.39 12.48 17.79
N ILE A 248 5.98 12.75 16.63
CA ILE A 248 6.24 11.72 15.61
C ILE A 248 7.40 10.82 16.05
N ARG A 249 8.45 11.39 16.65
CA ARG A 249 9.60 10.64 17.17
C ARG A 249 9.23 9.65 18.27
N GLU A 250 8.21 9.95 19.07
CA GLU A 250 7.72 9.09 20.14
C GLU A 250 6.99 7.83 19.61
N TRP A 251 6.45 7.91 18.40
CA TRP A 251 5.57 6.88 17.84
C TRP A 251 6.16 5.46 17.79
N PRO A 252 7.42 5.24 17.36
CA PRO A 252 7.99 3.90 17.30
C PRO A 252 7.98 3.19 18.66
N SER A 253 8.35 3.91 19.73
CA SER A 253 8.33 3.38 21.09
C SER A 253 6.91 3.09 21.57
N LEU A 254 5.97 4.02 21.34
CA LEU A 254 4.56 3.83 21.69
C LEU A 254 3.94 2.63 20.96
N ARG A 255 4.23 2.50 19.66
CA ARG A 255 3.72 1.40 18.84
C ARG A 255 4.26 0.06 19.31
N ALA A 256 5.54 -0.02 19.68
CA ALA A 256 6.13 -1.21 20.26
C ALA A 256 5.41 -1.62 21.57
N GLN A 257 5.13 -0.66 22.46
CA GLN A 257 4.39 -0.90 23.70
C GLN A 257 2.94 -1.35 23.45
N GLN A 258 2.26 -0.76 22.47
CA GLN A 258 0.91 -1.18 22.08
C GLN A 258 0.89 -2.64 21.60
N LYS A 259 1.89 -3.08 20.83
CA LYS A 259 2.00 -4.47 20.36
C LYS A 259 2.26 -5.48 21.48
N LEU A 260 2.92 -5.05 22.56
CA LEU A 260 3.18 -5.89 23.74
C LEU A 260 1.96 -6.03 24.66
N ARG A 261 0.97 -5.14 24.54
CA ARG A 261 -0.29 -5.20 25.28
C ARG A 261 -1.35 -5.82 24.38
N PRO A 262 -1.54 -7.16 24.38
CA PRO A 262 -2.62 -7.76 23.61
C PRO A 262 -3.94 -7.17 24.08
N ASN A 263 -4.65 -6.46 23.20
CA ASN A 263 -6.03 -6.10 23.47
C ASN A 263 -6.83 -7.39 23.66
N ALA A 264 -7.67 -7.45 24.69
CA ALA A 264 -8.51 -8.63 24.97
C ALA A 264 -9.41 -9.03 23.77
N SER A 265 -9.67 -8.09 22.84
CA SER A 265 -10.39 -8.33 21.59
C SER A 265 -9.54 -8.90 20.44
N GLU A 266 -8.22 -8.73 20.45
CA GLU A 266 -7.32 -9.27 19.42
C GLU A 266 -7.03 -10.76 19.64
N LYS A 267 -7.04 -11.24 20.90
CA LYS A 267 -7.00 -12.69 21.15
C LYS A 267 -8.17 -13.40 20.48
N SER A 268 -9.37 -12.84 20.56
CA SER A 268 -10.57 -13.41 19.94
C SER A 268 -10.51 -13.43 18.41
N LEU A 269 -10.00 -12.38 17.75
CA LEU A 269 -9.90 -12.32 16.28
C LEU A 269 -8.73 -13.14 15.72
N VAL A 270 -7.59 -13.19 16.42
CA VAL A 270 -6.43 -13.99 16.00
C VAL A 270 -6.67 -15.48 16.25
N GLU A 271 -7.40 -15.86 17.30
CA GLU A 271 -7.81 -17.25 17.54
C GLU A 271 -8.96 -17.69 16.60
N THR A 272 -9.86 -16.79 16.20
CA THR A 272 -10.94 -17.15 15.25
C THR A 272 -10.52 -17.11 13.77
N GLN A 273 -9.45 -16.38 13.41
CA GLN A 273 -8.92 -16.35 12.03
C GLN A 273 -7.69 -17.23 11.79
N ARG A 274 -7.04 -17.75 12.84
CA ARG A 274 -6.10 -18.86 12.65
C ARG A 274 -6.92 -20.10 12.31
N ARG A 275 -7.07 -20.38 11.01
CA ARG A 275 -7.28 -21.78 10.59
C ARG A 275 -6.21 -22.61 11.30
N PRO A 276 -6.56 -23.75 11.92
CA PRO A 276 -5.56 -24.62 12.53
C PRO A 276 -4.48 -24.84 11.47
N ARG A 277 -3.23 -24.49 11.81
CA ARG A 277 -2.11 -24.84 10.92
C ARG A 277 -2.09 -26.35 10.91
N PHE A 278 -2.42 -26.93 9.76
CA PHE A 278 -2.20 -28.35 9.56
C PHE A 278 -0.75 -28.66 9.90
N THR A 279 -0.55 -29.70 10.70
CA THR A 279 0.75 -30.35 10.87
C THR A 279 1.28 -30.78 9.50
N ALA A 280 2.59 -31.06 9.42
CA ALA A 280 3.18 -31.56 8.18
C ALA A 280 2.45 -32.82 7.67
N GLU A 281 2.05 -33.69 8.59
CA GLU A 281 1.29 -34.91 8.31
C GLU A 281 -0.13 -34.62 7.81
N GLU A 282 -0.84 -33.66 8.42
CA GLU A 282 -2.17 -33.26 7.97
C GLU A 282 -2.15 -32.59 6.60
N ASN A 283 -1.10 -31.81 6.28
CA ASN A 283 -0.94 -31.24 4.93
C ASN A 283 -0.71 -32.33 3.89
N VAL A 284 0.15 -33.31 4.20
CA VAL A 284 0.39 -34.47 3.33
C VAL A 284 -0.91 -35.25 3.12
N ASN A 285 -1.66 -35.53 4.19
CA ASN A 285 -2.92 -36.26 4.11
C ASN A 285 -4.02 -35.50 3.36
N ALA A 286 -4.10 -34.17 3.51
CA ALA A 286 -5.04 -33.34 2.77
C ALA A 286 -4.75 -33.36 1.25
N ILE A 287 -3.46 -33.35 0.88
CA ILE A 287 -3.03 -33.50 -0.51
C ILE A 287 -3.40 -34.89 -1.04
N TYR A 288 -3.13 -35.96 -0.28
CA TYR A 288 -3.52 -37.33 -0.65
C TYR A 288 -5.03 -37.49 -0.83
N ALA A 289 -5.84 -36.94 0.08
CA ALA A 289 -7.29 -37.04 0.03
C ALA A 289 -7.88 -36.28 -1.16
N ALA A 290 -7.35 -35.08 -1.45
CA ALA A 290 -7.75 -34.32 -2.62
C ALA A 290 -7.45 -35.10 -3.92
N ILE A 291 -6.27 -35.73 -4.01
CA ILE A 291 -5.83 -36.58 -5.12
C ILE A 291 -6.74 -37.78 -5.34
N GLN A 292 -7.13 -38.48 -4.28
CA GLN A 292 -8.07 -39.60 -4.39
C GLN A 292 -9.49 -39.17 -4.80
N CYS A 293 -9.87 -37.93 -4.52
CA CYS A 293 -11.16 -37.37 -4.91
C CYS A 293 -11.16 -36.79 -6.34
N GLY A 294 -9.99 -36.43 -6.90
CA GLY A 294 -9.83 -36.06 -8.30
C GLY A 294 -9.93 -37.29 -9.20
N ARG A 295 -10.74 -37.23 -10.26
CA ARG A 295 -11.05 -38.36 -11.15
C ARG A 295 -9.78 -39.06 -11.72
N LYS A 296 -9.97 -40.32 -12.15
CA LYS A 296 -8.98 -41.28 -12.70
C LYS A 296 -7.84 -40.71 -13.56
N GLU A 297 -8.06 -39.60 -14.26
CA GLU A 297 -7.09 -38.93 -15.13
C GLU A 297 -5.81 -38.48 -14.40
N LEU A 298 -5.87 -38.19 -13.10
CA LEU A 298 -4.67 -37.84 -12.30
C LEU A 298 -3.95 -39.05 -11.69
N ALA A 299 -4.63 -40.19 -11.57
CA ALA A 299 -4.04 -41.43 -11.06
C ALA A 299 -3.12 -42.08 -12.09
N ASP A 300 -3.38 -41.86 -13.39
CA ASP A 300 -2.62 -42.43 -14.51
C ASP A 300 -1.42 -41.57 -14.95
N MET A 301 -1.25 -40.36 -14.39
CA MET A 301 -0.06 -39.55 -14.66
C MET A 301 1.16 -40.17 -13.96
N VAL A 302 2.17 -40.57 -14.74
CA VAL A 302 3.49 -41.09 -14.30
C VAL A 302 4.34 -39.97 -13.65
N PHE A 303 3.73 -39.15 -12.81
CA PHE A 303 4.41 -38.13 -12.02
C PHE A 303 4.82 -38.66 -10.63
N TRP A 304 4.39 -39.87 -10.24
CA TRP A 304 4.58 -40.37 -8.88
C TRP A 304 4.98 -41.86 -8.77
N PRO A 305 5.66 -42.24 -7.68
CA PRO A 305 6.51 -43.43 -7.62
C PRO A 305 5.72 -44.72 -7.47
N SER A 306 6.15 -45.76 -8.18
CA SER A 306 5.82 -47.15 -7.84
C SER A 306 6.41 -47.52 -6.48
N GLU A 307 5.83 -48.50 -5.78
CA GLU A 307 6.16 -48.96 -4.41
C GLU A 307 7.67 -49.17 -4.11
N GLY A 308 8.55 -49.20 -5.12
CA GLY A 308 10.01 -49.33 -4.96
C GLY A 308 10.84 -48.04 -5.01
N THR A 309 10.29 -46.86 -5.30
CA THR A 309 11.11 -45.65 -5.59
C THR A 309 10.52 -44.35 -5.04
N VAL A 310 10.26 -44.26 -3.73
CA VAL A 310 9.88 -42.97 -3.11
C VAL A 310 11.14 -42.16 -2.78
N PRO A 311 11.38 -40.97 -3.39
CA PRO A 311 12.56 -40.13 -3.07
C PRO A 311 12.46 -39.41 -1.72
N TRP A 312 11.30 -39.44 -1.06
CA TRP A 312 10.95 -38.51 0.01
C TRP A 312 10.62 -39.17 1.36
N THR A 313 10.88 -40.47 1.52
CA THR A 313 10.81 -41.11 2.83
C THR A 313 12.13 -41.80 3.14
N PRO A 314 12.86 -41.38 4.19
CA PRO A 314 13.86 -42.24 4.77
C PRO A 314 13.17 -43.15 5.77
N LEU A 315 13.09 -44.44 5.44
CA LEU A 315 13.34 -45.46 6.45
C LEU A 315 14.83 -45.34 6.86
N GLY A 316 15.10 -44.45 7.81
CA GLY A 316 16.23 -44.57 8.73
C GLY A 316 17.66 -44.22 8.29
N ARG A 317 17.91 -43.35 7.30
CA ARG A 317 19.29 -42.84 7.03
C ARG A 317 19.31 -41.34 6.76
N GLU A 318 20.40 -40.70 7.20
CA GLU A 318 20.64 -39.25 7.24
C GLU A 318 20.23 -38.51 5.96
N ILE A 319 19.56 -37.37 6.16
CA ILE A 319 19.05 -36.48 5.10
C ILE A 319 20.24 -35.86 4.36
N GLN A 320 20.49 -36.30 3.13
CA GLN A 320 21.29 -35.52 2.18
C GLN A 320 20.38 -34.41 1.61
N PRO A 321 20.74 -33.12 1.73
CA PRO A 321 19.92 -32.04 1.21
C PRO A 321 19.81 -32.13 -0.32
N LEU A 322 18.58 -32.04 -0.82
CA LEU A 322 18.27 -32.02 -2.24
C LEU A 322 19.00 -30.85 -2.93
N ASP A 323 19.82 -31.15 -3.93
CA ASP A 323 20.36 -30.12 -4.82
C ASP A 323 19.27 -29.66 -5.79
N VAL A 324 18.51 -28.68 -5.33
CA VAL A 324 17.38 -28.07 -6.06
C VAL A 324 17.82 -27.54 -7.42
N LYS A 325 19.06 -27.08 -7.54
CA LYS A 325 19.61 -26.54 -8.79
C LYS A 325 19.79 -27.66 -9.81
N ALA A 326 20.46 -28.75 -9.43
CA ALA A 326 20.65 -29.90 -10.30
C ALA A 326 19.31 -30.52 -10.75
N TRP A 327 18.32 -30.56 -9.84
CA TRP A 327 16.97 -31.03 -10.16
C TRP A 327 16.27 -30.13 -11.19
N PHE A 328 16.28 -28.82 -10.98
CA PHE A 328 15.64 -27.85 -11.87
C PHE A 328 16.30 -27.80 -13.25
N GLU A 329 17.62 -27.90 -13.30
CA GLU A 329 18.38 -27.96 -14.56
C GLU A 329 18.06 -29.22 -15.36
N ASN A 330 17.90 -30.38 -14.70
CA ASN A 330 17.51 -31.62 -15.37
C ASN A 330 16.11 -31.55 -15.98
N ILE A 331 15.13 -31.03 -15.24
CA ILE A 331 13.76 -30.85 -15.73
C ILE A 331 13.74 -29.87 -16.91
N SER A 332 14.45 -28.75 -16.79
CA SER A 332 14.52 -27.74 -17.85
C SER A 332 15.15 -28.29 -19.13
N ASN A 333 16.24 -29.06 -19.00
CA ASN A 333 16.90 -29.70 -20.15
C ASN A 333 16.02 -30.76 -20.80
N TRP A 334 15.24 -31.51 -20.00
CA TRP A 334 14.29 -32.49 -20.54
C TRP A 334 13.18 -31.83 -21.35
N ILE A 335 12.64 -30.71 -20.88
CA ILE A 335 11.60 -29.94 -21.60
C ILE A 335 12.15 -29.38 -22.91
N LEU A 336 13.37 -28.83 -22.89
CA LEU A 336 14.02 -28.27 -24.08
C LEU A 336 14.34 -29.34 -25.14
N ASN A 337 14.74 -30.54 -24.72
CA ASN A 337 15.15 -31.61 -25.64
C ASN A 337 13.99 -32.44 -26.21
N ASN A 338 12.82 -32.43 -25.56
CA ASN A 338 11.65 -33.18 -26.03
C ASN A 338 10.65 -32.33 -26.84
N GLY A 339 11.04 -31.12 -27.26
CA GLY A 339 10.31 -30.36 -28.28
C GLY A 339 8.88 -29.99 -27.90
N CYS A 340 8.59 -29.77 -26.62
CA CYS A 340 7.27 -29.29 -26.18
C CYS A 340 6.93 -28.00 -26.92
N ALA A 341 5.82 -28.00 -27.68
CA ALA A 341 5.39 -26.81 -28.39
C ALA A 341 4.92 -25.75 -27.37
N LYS A 342 4.99 -24.47 -27.73
CA LYS A 342 4.56 -23.36 -26.86
C LYS A 342 3.08 -23.47 -26.43
N SER A 343 2.28 -24.24 -27.17
CA SER A 343 0.90 -24.61 -26.84
C SER A 343 0.76 -25.65 -25.73
N ASP A 344 1.80 -26.47 -25.52
CA ASP A 344 1.82 -27.55 -24.53
C ASP A 344 2.25 -27.03 -23.14
N LEU A 345 2.91 -25.87 -23.13
CA LEU A 345 3.22 -25.09 -21.93
C LEU A 345 2.02 -24.20 -21.57
N ALA A 346 0.89 -24.82 -21.24
CA ALA A 346 -0.21 -24.11 -20.62
C ALA A 346 0.25 -23.56 -19.26
N ILE A 347 0.21 -22.24 -19.09
CA ILE A 347 0.34 -21.62 -17.77
C ILE A 347 -0.82 -22.19 -16.94
N PRO A 348 -0.58 -22.80 -15.77
CA PRO A 348 -1.64 -23.41 -14.99
C PRO A 348 -2.47 -22.29 -14.35
N ILE A 349 -3.45 -21.78 -15.09
CA ILE A 349 -4.51 -20.95 -14.53
C ILE A 349 -5.54 -21.94 -14.02
N GLY A 350 -5.61 -22.09 -12.70
CA GLY A 350 -6.59 -22.96 -12.05
C GLY A 350 -8.01 -22.62 -12.51
N THR A 351 -8.80 -23.64 -12.83
CA THR A 351 -10.23 -23.47 -13.14
C THR A 351 -11.02 -23.54 -11.85
N THR A 352 -12.15 -22.83 -11.76
CA THR A 352 -13.05 -22.85 -10.58
C THR A 352 -13.74 -24.20 -10.36
N ALA A 353 -13.57 -25.16 -11.28
CA ALA A 353 -14.18 -26.49 -11.23
C ALA A 353 -13.19 -27.61 -10.86
N ALA A 354 -11.89 -27.33 -10.74
CA ALA A 354 -10.89 -28.35 -10.40
C ALA A 354 -10.87 -28.63 -8.89
N SER A 355 -11.04 -29.90 -8.49
CA SER A 355 -11.11 -30.33 -7.08
C SER A 355 -9.76 -30.53 -6.40
N ILE A 356 -8.65 -30.22 -7.09
CA ILE A 356 -7.29 -30.21 -6.51
C ILE A 356 -6.56 -29.00 -7.06
N GLY A 357 -6.63 -27.91 -6.32
CA GLY A 357 -5.63 -26.85 -6.43
C GLY A 357 -4.51 -27.18 -5.46
N ILE A 358 -3.30 -27.42 -5.97
CA ILE A 358 -2.11 -27.33 -5.12
C ILE A 358 -1.94 -25.84 -4.79
N MET A 359 -2.47 -25.43 -3.64
CA MET A 359 -2.08 -24.16 -3.02
C MET A 359 -0.65 -24.32 -2.48
N LEU A 360 0.35 -23.97 -3.27
CA LEU A 360 1.58 -23.44 -2.70
C LEU A 360 1.19 -22.14 -1.99
N ASP A 361 1.50 -22.00 -0.69
CA ASP A 361 1.13 -20.86 0.18
C ASP A 361 0.93 -19.55 -0.60
N SER A 362 -0.29 -19.41 -1.11
CA SER A 362 -0.75 -18.27 -1.87
C SER A 362 -1.93 -17.77 -1.08
N VAL A 363 -1.57 -16.80 -0.25
CA VAL A 363 -2.33 -15.59 0.09
C VAL A 363 -3.83 -15.72 -0.18
N PRO A 364 -4.70 -15.62 0.84
CA PRO A 364 -6.11 -15.54 0.57
C PRO A 364 -6.37 -14.33 -0.33
N THR A 365 -6.80 -14.63 -1.57
CA THR A 365 -7.46 -13.70 -2.47
C THR A 365 -8.80 -13.35 -1.84
N HIS A 366 -8.77 -12.44 -0.88
CA HIS A 366 -9.97 -11.76 -0.45
C HIS A 366 -10.45 -10.95 -1.65
N THR A 367 -11.66 -11.24 -2.09
CA THR A 367 -12.49 -10.29 -2.83
C THR A 367 -12.51 -8.99 -2.03
N TYR A 368 -11.78 -7.98 -2.50
CA TYR A 368 -11.81 -6.63 -1.94
C TYR A 368 -13.11 -5.94 -2.33
N SER A 369 -14.22 -6.46 -1.82
CA SER A 369 -15.38 -5.66 -1.49
C SER A 369 -15.33 -5.46 0.02
N GLU A 370 -15.14 -4.21 0.45
CA GLU A 370 -15.43 -3.68 1.80
C GLU A 370 -14.31 -3.54 2.87
N ILE A 371 -13.05 -3.93 2.67
CA ILE A 371 -12.03 -3.65 3.71
C ILE A 371 -10.69 -3.18 3.12
N SER A 372 -10.55 -1.87 2.93
CA SER A 372 -9.23 -1.21 2.91
C SER A 372 -8.94 -0.64 4.30
N LEU A 373 -8.41 -1.46 5.20
CA LEU A 373 -7.81 -0.91 6.43
C LEU A 373 -6.61 -0.02 6.01
N PRO A 374 -6.42 1.17 6.61
CA PRO A 374 -5.17 1.90 6.45
C PRO A 374 -4.07 1.04 7.04
N TRP A 375 -3.18 0.50 6.21
CA TRP A 375 -2.05 -0.27 6.70
C TRP A 375 -1.04 0.66 7.39
N GLY A 376 -1.21 0.73 8.70
CA GLY A 376 -0.24 1.09 9.71
C GLY A 376 -0.42 0.14 10.90
N LEU A 377 -0.27 -1.18 10.67
CA LEU A 377 -0.26 -2.20 11.72
C LEU A 377 1.18 -2.55 12.14
#